data_AF-A0A6M0SUH3-F1
#
_entry.id   AF-A0A6M0SUH3-F1
#
_cell.length_a   1.000
_cell.length_b   1.000
_cell.length_c   1.000
_cell.angle_alpha   90.00
_cell.angle_beta   90.00
_cell.angle_gamma   90.00
#
_symmetry.space_group_name_H-M   'P 1'
#
loop_
_entity.id
_entity.type
_entity.pdbx_description
1 polymer ?
#
loop_
_entity_poly.entity_id
_entity_poly.type
_entity_poly.pdbx_seq_one_letter_code
_entity_poly.pdbx_strand_id
1 'polypeptide(L)'
;PQPPPVSDDEYWMDMIKNPWDLTVVVNWETGSADVDLHGFIGNNHVSFATKVSNGMYLNWDYTQHNDNTNPEILSVDGNHGKSLEIRLRNYNGVALNDPVSVKIYNKTATGKPKLLKEYNVKLHNDTRYLYGVCTIQIDTFTISDLKSNITVL
;
A
#
# COMPACT_ATOMS: atom_id res chain seq x y z
N PRO A 1 8.24 0.85 15.72
CA PRO A 1 6.90 1.01 16.32
C PRO A 1 6.24 -0.36 16.41
N GLN A 2 5.46 -0.65 17.46
CA GLN A 2 4.70 -1.91 17.51
C GLN A 2 3.62 -1.89 16.40
N PRO A 3 3.36 -3.00 15.70
CA PRO A 3 2.30 -3.10 14.70
C PRO A 3 0.93 -2.80 15.31
N PRO A 4 0.02 -2.16 14.56
CA PRO A 4 -1.40 -2.25 14.88
C PRO A 4 -1.91 -3.67 14.63
N PRO A 5 -2.70 -4.28 15.53
CA PRO A 5 -3.50 -5.44 15.15
C PRO A 5 -4.50 -5.04 14.06
N VAL A 6 -4.58 -5.82 12.98
CA VAL A 6 -5.69 -5.73 12.03
C VAL A 6 -6.92 -6.33 12.69
N SER A 7 -7.73 -5.49 13.32
CA SER A 7 -9.17 -5.75 13.33
C SER A 7 -9.77 -5.09 12.09
N ASP A 8 -10.94 -5.57 11.67
CA ASP A 8 -11.75 -4.97 10.61
C ASP A 8 -12.16 -3.50 10.91
N ASP A 9 -11.72 -2.94 12.05
CA ASP A 9 -12.14 -1.65 12.59
C ASP A 9 -11.14 -0.51 12.33
N GLU A 10 -10.23 -0.68 11.35
CA GLU A 10 -9.34 0.40 10.90
C GLU A 10 -8.37 0.93 11.99
N TYR A 11 -8.18 0.21 13.11
CA TYR A 11 -7.37 0.63 14.28
C TYR A 11 -5.93 1.07 13.93
N TRP A 12 -5.37 0.56 12.85
CA TRP A 12 -4.05 0.94 12.34
C TRP A 12 -3.90 2.42 12.00
N MET A 13 -5.00 3.12 11.74
CA MET A 13 -4.97 4.53 11.36
C MET A 13 -4.59 5.46 12.48
N ASP A 14 -5.09 5.21 13.68
CA ASP A 14 -4.73 5.98 14.88
C ASP A 14 -3.25 5.79 15.22
N MET A 15 -2.62 4.76 14.65
CA MET A 15 -1.20 4.48 14.78
C MET A 15 -0.34 5.13 13.69
N ILE A 16 -0.92 5.66 12.59
CA ILE A 16 -0.17 6.42 11.58
C ILE A 16 0.23 7.76 12.18
N LYS A 17 1.52 7.90 12.49
CA LYS A 17 2.08 9.12 13.08
C LYS A 17 2.41 10.19 12.04
N ASN A 18 2.68 9.79 10.80
CA ASN A 18 2.97 10.73 9.72
C ASN A 18 1.68 11.42 9.26
N PRO A 19 1.75 12.69 8.83
CA PRO A 19 0.59 13.34 8.23
C PRO A 19 0.17 12.61 6.96
N TRP A 20 -1.12 12.67 6.64
CA TRP A 20 -1.66 12.04 5.43
C TRP A 20 -3.05 12.55 5.06
N ASP A 21 -3.25 12.70 3.75
CA ASP A 21 -4.55 12.88 3.09
C ASP A 21 -5.01 11.60 2.39
N LEU A 22 -4.04 10.78 1.94
CA LEU A 22 -4.23 9.50 1.26
C LEU A 22 -3.37 8.44 1.95
N THR A 23 -3.89 7.23 2.09
CA THR A 23 -3.11 6.07 2.54
C THR A 23 -3.46 4.83 1.75
N VAL A 24 -2.47 3.96 1.58
CA VAL A 24 -2.57 2.69 0.88
C VAL A 24 -2.13 1.61 1.84
N VAL A 25 -2.99 0.63 2.02
CA VAL A 25 -2.81 -0.50 2.94
C VAL A 25 -2.71 -1.76 2.12
N VAL A 26 -1.64 -2.52 2.35
CA VAL A 26 -1.37 -3.78 1.68
C VAL A 26 -1.38 -4.89 2.72
N ASN A 27 -2.13 -5.95 2.43
CA ASN A 27 -2.18 -7.13 3.29
C ASN A 27 -2.19 -8.41 2.45
N TRP A 28 -1.60 -9.48 2.97
CA TRP A 28 -1.53 -10.78 2.31
C TRP A 28 -1.67 -11.91 3.32
N GLU A 29 -1.68 -13.16 2.84
CA GLU A 29 -1.81 -14.33 3.70
C GLU A 29 -0.59 -14.51 4.63
N THR A 30 -0.83 -15.06 5.81
CA THR A 30 0.19 -15.44 6.77
C THR A 30 1.15 -16.44 6.15
N GLY A 31 2.45 -16.20 6.30
CA GLY A 31 3.47 -17.09 5.79
C GLY A 31 4.83 -16.40 5.70
N SER A 32 5.77 -17.07 5.04
CA SER A 32 7.10 -16.53 4.83
C SER A 32 7.20 -15.56 3.66
N ALA A 33 6.09 -15.20 3.00
CA ALA A 33 6.12 -14.26 1.88
C ALA A 33 6.40 -12.83 2.37
N ASP A 34 7.23 -12.14 1.60
CA ASP A 34 7.65 -10.77 1.83
C ASP A 34 7.13 -9.91 0.67
N VAL A 35 6.07 -9.13 0.91
CA VAL A 35 5.41 -8.32 -0.12
C VAL A 35 5.70 -6.86 0.13
N ASP A 36 6.51 -6.27 -0.74
CA ASP A 36 6.88 -4.86 -0.68
C ASP A 36 5.81 -3.97 -1.33
N LEU A 37 5.42 -2.91 -0.63
CA LEU A 37 4.67 -1.76 -1.15
C LEU A 37 5.62 -0.66 -1.63
N HIS A 38 5.46 -0.29 -2.91
CA HIS A 38 6.19 0.81 -3.53
C HIS A 38 5.24 1.96 -3.91
N GLY A 39 5.64 3.19 -3.59
CA GLY A 39 4.97 4.41 -4.03
C GLY A 39 5.88 5.31 -4.86
N PHE A 40 5.37 5.84 -5.97
CA PHE A 40 6.10 6.76 -6.84
C PHE A 40 5.32 8.05 -7.07
N ILE A 41 6.00 9.19 -6.96
CA ILE A 41 5.51 10.51 -7.39
C ILE A 41 6.62 11.16 -8.23
N GLY A 42 6.46 11.13 -9.56
CA GLY A 42 7.51 11.53 -10.49
C GLY A 42 8.77 10.69 -10.29
N ASN A 43 9.91 11.33 -10.04
CA ASN A 43 11.19 10.64 -9.77
C ASN A 43 11.38 10.26 -8.29
N ASN A 44 10.43 10.59 -7.41
CA ASN A 44 10.50 10.21 -6.00
C ASN A 44 9.93 8.81 -5.84
N HIS A 45 10.62 7.99 -5.05
CA HIS A 45 10.27 6.60 -4.80
C HIS A 45 10.36 6.32 -3.29
N VAL A 46 9.31 5.68 -2.76
CA VAL A 46 9.30 5.10 -1.42
C VAL A 46 9.20 3.58 -1.48
N SER A 47 10.02 2.91 -0.68
CA SER A 47 10.03 1.45 -0.44
C SER A 47 10.75 1.14 0.88
N PHE A 48 10.95 -0.15 1.20
CA PHE A 48 11.74 -0.59 2.36
C PHE A 48 13.11 0.11 2.46
N ALA A 49 13.76 0.36 1.31
CA ALA A 49 15.09 0.97 1.22
C ALA A 49 15.06 2.51 1.36
N THR A 50 13.93 3.15 1.07
CA THR A 50 13.76 4.61 1.18
C THR A 50 12.36 4.88 1.72
N LYS A 51 12.24 4.90 3.05
CA LYS A 51 10.93 4.92 3.71
C LYS A 51 10.24 6.28 3.71
N VAL A 52 10.96 7.35 3.39
CA VAL A 52 10.41 8.72 3.37
C VAL A 52 10.97 9.46 2.16
N SER A 53 10.07 10.02 1.35
CA SER A 53 10.47 10.88 0.23
C SER A 53 9.32 11.79 -0.19
N ASN A 54 9.57 13.10 -0.23
CA ASN A 54 8.67 14.10 -0.81
C ASN A 54 7.20 13.93 -0.34
N GLY A 55 6.96 13.93 0.98
CA GLY A 55 5.60 13.80 1.56
C GLY A 55 4.97 12.41 1.45
N MET A 56 5.71 11.40 0.96
CA MET A 56 5.35 9.99 1.05
C MET A 56 6.08 9.32 2.20
N TYR A 57 5.39 8.44 2.93
CA TYR A 57 5.90 7.75 4.10
C TYR A 57 5.49 6.27 4.07
N LEU A 58 6.46 5.36 4.08
CA LEU A 58 6.23 3.94 4.38
C LEU A 58 6.23 3.78 5.90
N ASN A 59 5.03 3.73 6.48
CA ASN A 59 4.82 3.74 7.93
C ASN A 59 5.20 2.40 8.57
N TRP A 60 4.90 1.30 7.87
CA TRP A 60 5.28 -0.05 8.25
C TRP A 60 5.66 -0.87 7.01
N ASP A 61 6.59 -1.77 7.23
CA ASP A 61 7.35 -2.56 6.25
C ASP A 61 7.70 -3.87 6.96
N TYR A 62 7.23 -5.00 6.43
CA TYR A 62 7.25 -6.30 7.12
C TYR A 62 7.88 -7.38 6.28
N THR A 63 9.09 -7.78 6.66
CA THR A 63 9.87 -8.81 5.95
C THR A 63 9.31 -10.23 6.06
N GLN A 64 8.28 -10.45 6.88
CA GLN A 64 7.57 -11.71 7.06
C GLN A 64 6.23 -11.49 7.75
N HIS A 65 5.21 -12.22 7.31
CA HIS A 65 3.86 -12.16 7.84
C HIS A 65 3.62 -13.33 8.79
N ASN A 66 4.06 -13.18 10.04
CA ASN A 66 3.88 -14.22 11.07
C ASN A 66 2.40 -14.41 11.47
N ASP A 67 1.58 -13.40 11.21
CA ASP A 67 0.11 -13.41 11.25
C ASP A 67 -0.45 -12.36 10.26
N ASN A 68 -1.75 -12.46 9.93
CA ASN A 68 -2.46 -11.55 9.01
C ASN A 68 -2.63 -10.11 9.55
N THR A 69 -1.95 -9.75 10.64
CA THR A 69 -2.19 -8.50 11.38
C THR A 69 -1.14 -7.42 11.13
N ASN A 70 -0.24 -7.60 10.15
CA ASN A 70 0.90 -6.71 9.92
C ASN A 70 0.87 -6.05 8.53
N PRO A 71 -0.07 -5.15 8.22
CA PRO A 71 -0.17 -4.58 6.89
C PRO A 71 0.98 -3.63 6.60
N GLU A 72 1.46 -3.60 5.35
CA GLU A 72 2.29 -2.49 4.90
C GLU A 72 1.43 -1.28 4.57
N ILE A 73 1.85 -0.12 5.05
CA ILE A 73 1.05 1.10 4.91
C ILE A 73 1.91 2.24 4.41
N LEU A 74 1.57 2.75 3.23
CA LEU A 74 2.13 3.96 2.66
C LEU A 74 1.14 5.09 2.80
N SER A 75 1.55 6.19 3.42
CA SER A 75 0.74 7.40 3.54
C SER A 75 1.36 8.56 2.76
N VAL A 76 0.51 9.44 2.24
CA VAL A 76 0.91 10.62 1.46
C VAL A 76 0.22 11.86 1.99
N ASP A 77 1.00 12.90 2.19
CA ASP A 77 0.58 14.25 2.56
C ASP A 77 1.07 15.27 1.52
N GLY A 78 0.24 16.28 1.24
CA GLY A 78 0.53 17.30 0.24
C GLY A 78 0.63 16.74 -1.19
N ASN A 79 1.63 17.18 -1.97
CA ASN A 79 1.80 16.79 -3.38
C ASN A 79 0.62 17.12 -4.31
N HIS A 80 -0.05 18.24 -4.05
CA HIS A 80 -1.12 18.76 -4.90
C HIS A 80 -0.71 18.84 -6.38
N GLY A 81 -1.66 18.51 -7.26
CA GLY A 81 -1.48 18.46 -8.70
C GLY A 81 -0.66 17.27 -9.22
N LYS A 82 -0.25 16.33 -8.36
CA LYS A 82 0.53 15.15 -8.76
C LYS A 82 -0.28 13.86 -8.63
N SER A 83 0.28 12.78 -9.19
CA SER A 83 -0.27 11.44 -9.11
C SER A 83 0.68 10.52 -8.35
N LEU A 84 0.11 9.74 -7.43
CA LEU A 84 0.79 8.65 -6.75
C LEU A 84 0.60 7.36 -7.55
N GLU A 85 1.69 6.72 -7.93
CA GLU A 85 1.67 5.39 -8.55
C GLU A 85 2.01 4.32 -7.52
N ILE A 86 1.15 3.31 -7.42
CA ILE A 86 1.29 2.19 -6.50
C ILE A 86 1.74 0.96 -7.25
N ARG A 87 2.80 0.34 -6.74
CA ARG A 87 3.30 -0.94 -7.23
C ARG A 87 3.59 -1.91 -6.09
N LEU A 88 3.53 -3.20 -6.41
CA LEU A 88 3.84 -4.28 -5.48
C LEU A 88 4.96 -5.16 -6.00
N ARG A 89 5.70 -5.77 -5.10
CA ARG A 89 6.68 -6.80 -5.41
C ARG A 89 6.57 -7.93 -4.38
N ASN A 90 6.62 -9.17 -4.85
CA ASN A 90 6.94 -10.32 -4.00
C ASN A 90 8.46 -10.40 -3.89
N TYR A 91 9.01 -9.83 -2.82
CA TYR A 91 10.44 -9.54 -2.68
C TYR A 91 11.28 -10.81 -2.59
N ASN A 92 10.82 -11.78 -1.80
CA ASN A 92 11.53 -13.04 -1.58
C ASN A 92 11.04 -14.20 -2.46
N GLY A 93 9.99 -13.98 -3.27
CA GLY A 93 9.51 -14.93 -4.26
C GLY A 93 8.85 -16.17 -3.66
N VAL A 94 8.40 -16.12 -2.41
CA VAL A 94 7.59 -17.20 -1.83
C VAL A 94 6.22 -17.18 -2.50
N ALA A 95 5.76 -18.32 -2.99
CA ALA A 95 4.46 -18.40 -3.66
C ALA A 95 3.32 -18.05 -2.67
N LEU A 96 2.40 -17.22 -3.13
CA LEU A 96 1.15 -16.90 -2.46
C LEU A 96 0.03 -17.77 -3.04
N ASN A 97 -0.79 -18.37 -2.19
CA ASN A 97 -2.02 -19.05 -2.55
C ASN A 97 -3.15 -18.05 -2.80
N ASP A 98 -3.18 -16.96 -2.04
CA ASP A 98 -4.22 -15.94 -2.09
C ASP A 98 -3.72 -14.63 -2.73
N PRO A 99 -4.62 -13.84 -3.36
CA PRO A 99 -4.26 -12.50 -3.83
C PRO A 99 -3.87 -11.57 -2.67
N VAL A 100 -2.99 -10.62 -2.96
CA VAL A 100 -2.66 -9.51 -2.07
C VAL A 100 -3.79 -8.48 -2.10
N SER A 101 -4.33 -8.12 -0.95
CA SER A 101 -5.31 -7.05 -0.79
C SER A 101 -4.62 -5.70 -0.80
N VAL A 102 -5.09 -4.78 -1.64
CA VAL A 102 -4.64 -3.38 -1.65
C VAL A 102 -5.84 -2.49 -1.46
N LYS A 103 -5.88 -1.76 -0.35
CA LYS A 103 -6.97 -0.84 0.00
C LYS A 103 -6.47 0.59 0.02
N ILE A 104 -7.21 1.48 -0.61
CA ILE A 104 -6.87 2.90 -0.75
C ILE A 104 -7.91 3.70 0.01
N TYR A 105 -7.46 4.57 0.90
CA TYR A 105 -8.31 5.42 1.72
C TYR A 105 -7.90 6.87 1.59
N ASN A 106 -8.88 7.78 1.62
CA ASN A 106 -8.61 9.18 1.94
C ASN A 106 -9.04 9.51 3.36
N LYS A 107 -8.49 10.60 3.88
CA LYS A 107 -8.93 11.21 5.13
C LYS A 107 -10.10 12.14 4.87
N THR A 108 -11.24 11.89 5.49
CA THR A 108 -12.42 12.76 5.40
C THR A 108 -12.27 14.00 6.27
N ALA A 109 -13.13 15.00 6.09
CA ALA A 109 -13.15 16.21 6.92
C ALA A 109 -13.36 15.92 8.43
N THR A 110 -13.91 14.76 8.79
CA THR A 110 -14.08 14.34 10.19
C THR A 110 -12.84 13.64 10.75
N GLY A 111 -11.75 13.56 9.96
CA GLY A 111 -10.53 12.84 10.31
C GLY A 111 -10.62 11.32 10.12
N LYS A 112 -11.82 10.79 9.85
CA LYS A 112 -12.07 9.36 9.60
C LYS A 112 -11.65 8.98 8.18
N PRO A 113 -11.17 7.75 7.97
CA PRO A 113 -10.90 7.26 6.63
C PRO A 113 -12.20 7.11 5.84
N LYS A 114 -12.06 7.03 4.53
CA LYS A 114 -13.08 6.48 3.66
C LYS A 114 -12.40 5.61 2.63
N LEU A 115 -12.79 4.34 2.57
CA LEU A 115 -12.33 3.43 1.53
C LEU A 115 -12.77 3.98 0.17
N LEU A 116 -11.80 4.18 -0.71
CA LEU A 116 -12.01 4.66 -2.08
C LEU A 116 -12.06 3.49 -3.04
N LYS A 117 -11.16 2.51 -2.87
CA LYS A 117 -11.01 1.37 -3.77
C LYS A 117 -10.28 0.24 -3.06
N GLU A 118 -10.62 -0.97 -3.45
CA GLU A 118 -9.94 -2.20 -3.07
C GLU A 118 -9.56 -2.98 -4.33
N TYR A 119 -8.39 -3.61 -4.29
CA TYR A 119 -7.88 -4.52 -5.32
C TYR A 119 -7.49 -5.86 -4.69
N ASN A 120 -7.66 -6.92 -5.47
CA ASN A 120 -7.08 -8.24 -5.22
C ASN A 120 -6.03 -8.51 -6.31
N VAL A 121 -4.75 -8.45 -5.93
CA VAL A 121 -3.63 -8.51 -6.87
C VAL A 121 -2.93 -9.85 -6.77
N LYS A 122 -2.90 -10.60 -7.88
CA LYS A 122 -2.11 -11.85 -7.96
C LYS A 122 -0.66 -11.51 -8.32
N LEU A 123 0.26 -11.81 -7.42
CA LEU A 123 1.70 -11.63 -7.65
C LEU A 123 2.31 -12.97 -8.10
N HIS A 124 3.19 -12.94 -9.11
CA HIS A 124 4.03 -14.11 -9.37
C HIS A 124 5.19 -14.14 -8.37
N ASN A 125 5.77 -15.33 -8.22
CA ASN A 125 6.94 -15.59 -7.38
C ASN A 125 8.29 -15.16 -8.01
N ASP A 126 8.27 -14.56 -9.20
CA ASP A 126 9.49 -14.02 -9.83
C ASP A 126 9.79 -12.62 -9.28
N THR A 127 10.85 -12.54 -8.47
CA THR A 127 11.28 -11.36 -7.71
C THR A 127 11.72 -10.18 -8.58
N ARG A 128 11.88 -10.38 -9.89
CA ARG A 128 12.27 -9.33 -10.84
C ARG A 128 11.10 -8.39 -11.17
N TYR A 129 9.86 -8.85 -11.00
CA TYR A 129 8.69 -8.05 -11.38
C TYR A 129 8.32 -7.02 -10.31
N LEU A 130 7.91 -5.85 -10.80
CA LEU A 130 7.30 -4.79 -10.00
C LEU A 130 5.94 -4.49 -10.63
N TYR A 131 4.89 -5.00 -10.00
CA TYR A 131 3.52 -5.02 -10.51
C TYR A 131 2.86 -3.68 -10.31
N GLY A 132 2.46 -3.01 -11.40
CA GLY A 132 1.65 -1.82 -11.32
C GLY A 132 0.23 -2.15 -10.86
N VAL A 133 -0.26 -1.46 -9.84
CA VAL A 133 -1.63 -1.61 -9.33
C VAL A 133 -2.49 -0.46 -9.84
N CYS A 134 -2.14 0.77 -9.48
CA CYS A 134 -2.94 1.93 -9.89
C CYS A 134 -2.13 3.21 -9.85
N THR A 135 -2.69 4.25 -10.45
CA THR A 135 -2.30 5.64 -10.23
C THR A 135 -3.46 6.38 -9.58
N ILE A 136 -3.16 7.24 -8.61
CA ILE A 136 -4.13 8.00 -7.82
C ILE A 136 -3.82 9.49 -7.98
N GLN A 137 -4.75 10.27 -8.52
CA GLN A 137 -4.65 11.73 -8.55
C GLN A 137 -4.87 12.27 -7.14
N ILE A 138 -3.89 12.96 -6.57
CA ILE A 138 -3.89 13.28 -5.13
C ILE A 138 -5.03 14.25 -4.75
N ASP A 139 -5.30 15.26 -5.57
CA ASP A 139 -6.31 16.29 -5.23
C ASP A 139 -7.75 15.80 -5.40
N THR A 140 -7.99 14.87 -6.32
CA THR A 140 -9.34 14.42 -6.69
C THR A 140 -9.66 13.03 -6.19
N PHE A 141 -8.63 12.30 -5.73
CA PHE A 141 -8.66 10.88 -5.44
C PHE A 141 -9.16 10.02 -6.62
N THR A 142 -9.03 10.53 -7.86
CA THR A 142 -9.36 9.77 -9.07
C THR A 142 -8.34 8.65 -9.24
N ILE A 143 -8.81 7.41 -9.31
CA ILE A 143 -7.98 6.22 -9.41
C ILE A 143 -8.07 5.66 -10.83
N SER A 144 -6.93 5.37 -11.44
CA SER A 144 -6.82 4.69 -12.73
C SER A 144 -6.02 3.40 -12.58
N ASP A 145 -6.57 2.31 -13.09
CA ASP A 145 -5.97 0.98 -12.96
C ASP A 145 -4.76 0.85 -13.90
N LEU A 146 -3.66 0.30 -13.37
CA LEU A 146 -2.52 -0.10 -14.20
C LEU A 146 -2.76 -1.54 -14.66
N LYS A 147 -2.87 -1.75 -15.97
CA LYS A 147 -3.32 -3.02 -16.58
C LYS A 147 -2.37 -4.23 -16.40
N SER A 148 -1.38 -4.17 -15.53
CA SER A 148 -0.55 -5.35 -15.23
C SER A 148 -1.27 -6.27 -14.24
N ASN A 149 -1.86 -7.36 -14.76
CA ASN A 149 -2.27 -8.57 -14.04
C ASN A 149 -3.29 -8.42 -12.89
N ILE A 150 -4.08 -7.35 -12.86
CA ILE A 150 -5.18 -7.20 -11.91
C ILE A 150 -6.34 -8.08 -12.35
N THR A 151 -6.71 -9.06 -11.51
CA THR A 151 -8.00 -9.75 -11.66
C THR A 151 -9.02 -8.96 -10.85
N VAL A 152 -9.84 -8.15 -11.52
CA VAL A 152 -11.02 -7.57 -10.89
C VAL A 152 -12.03 -8.71 -10.76
N LEU A 153 -12.29 -9.15 -9.52
CA LEU A 153 -13.36 -10.10 -9.23
C LEU A 153 -14.72 -9.39 -9.27
#